data_AF-A0A428W462-F1
#
_entry.id   AF-A0A428W462-F1
#
_cell.length_a   1.000
_cell.length_b   1.000
_cell.length_c   1.000
_cell.angle_alpha   90.00
_cell.angle_beta   90.00
_cell.angle_gamma   90.00
#
_symmetry.space_group_name_H-M   'P 1'
#
loop_
_entity.id
_entity.type
_entity.pdbx_description
1 polymer ?
#
loop_
_entity_poly.entity_id
_entity_poly.type
_entity_poly.pdbx_seq_one_letter_code
_entity_poly.pdbx_strand_id
1 'polypeptide(L)'
;MTAAGWPELAHSLADQLADEGVLHSPAWRAALEQTPRHVFVPAFHTQRADGTWATTTDSDDRWLEQVYRNQPLVTALATTTTGHEVTISSSTKPGLMIRMLEALDIHDGHHVLEIGTGTGYNAALLTHRLGDQHVYSVDIGADLVTAARQRLASLGHTPTLAVT
;
A
#
# COMPACT_ATOMS: atom_id res chain seq x y z
N MET A 1 11.13 -10.96 -3.55
CA MET A 1 11.71 -11.81 -2.49
C MET A 1 10.58 -12.26 -1.59
N THR A 2 10.45 -13.56 -1.32
CA THR A 2 9.44 -14.05 -0.36
C THR A 2 9.94 -13.79 1.05
N ALA A 3 9.44 -12.73 1.69
CA ALA A 3 9.76 -12.44 3.09
C ALA A 3 9.02 -13.44 3.99
N ALA A 4 9.71 -14.50 4.45
CA ALA A 4 9.09 -15.52 5.30
C ALA A 4 8.41 -14.90 6.53
N GLY A 5 7.24 -15.39 6.92
CA GLY A 5 6.49 -14.88 8.07
C GLY A 5 5.57 -13.67 7.80
N TRP A 6 5.54 -13.15 6.56
CA TRP A 6 4.62 -12.07 6.22
C TRP A 6 3.13 -12.43 6.34
N PRO A 7 2.66 -13.67 6.03
CA PRO A 7 1.25 -13.99 6.14
C PRO A 7 0.76 -13.80 7.58
N GLU A 8 1.51 -14.25 8.58
CA GLU A 8 1.16 -14.09 10.00
C GLU A 8 1.03 -12.62 10.39
N LEU A 9 1.91 -11.75 9.88
CA LEU A 9 1.82 -10.30 10.10
C LEU A 9 0.59 -9.68 9.42
N ALA A 10 0.23 -10.16 8.22
CA ALA A 10 -0.97 -9.72 7.51
C ALA A 10 -2.25 -10.13 8.26
N HIS A 11 -2.31 -11.37 8.76
CA HIS A 11 -3.42 -11.86 9.58
C HIS A 11 -3.52 -11.05 10.88
N SER A 12 -2.40 -10.81 11.58
CA SER A 12 -2.41 -10.01 12.80
C SER A 12 -2.88 -8.56 12.56
N LEU A 13 -2.50 -7.95 11.44
CA LEU A 13 -3.03 -6.64 11.06
C LEU A 13 -4.53 -6.71 10.75
N ALA A 14 -5.00 -7.74 10.06
CA ALA A 14 -6.41 -7.92 9.76
C ALA A 14 -7.25 -8.11 11.04
N ASP A 15 -6.78 -8.92 11.98
CA ASP A 15 -7.41 -9.12 13.28
C ASP A 15 -7.48 -7.82 14.06
N GLN A 16 -6.38 -7.06 14.13
CA GLN A 16 -6.38 -5.73 14.75
C GLN A 16 -7.46 -4.82 14.15
N LEU A 17 -7.56 -4.76 12.82
CA LEU A 17 -8.53 -3.89 12.15
C LEU A 17 -9.98 -4.37 12.33
N ALA A 18 -10.19 -5.68 12.47
CA ALA A 18 -11.50 -6.25 12.77
C ALA A 18 -11.94 -5.94 14.20
N ASP A 19 -11.03 -6.07 15.17
CA ASP A 19 -11.26 -5.72 16.58
C ASP A 19 -11.56 -4.22 16.75
N GLU A 20 -10.94 -3.36 15.94
CA GLU A 20 -11.22 -1.91 15.87
C GLU A 20 -12.55 -1.57 15.17
N GLY A 21 -13.26 -2.57 14.61
CA GLY A 21 -14.50 -2.40 13.85
C GLY A 21 -14.31 -1.71 12.49
N VAL A 22 -13.07 -1.64 11.99
CA VAL A 22 -12.72 -1.02 10.71
C VAL A 22 -12.90 -2.02 9.56
N LEU A 23 -12.46 -3.26 9.76
CA LEU A 23 -12.55 -4.34 8.79
C LEU A 23 -13.71 -5.27 9.17
N HIS A 24 -14.65 -5.49 8.25
CA HIS A 24 -15.85 -6.27 8.54
C HIS A 24 -16.32 -7.12 7.36
N SER A 25 -15.94 -6.74 6.13
CA SER A 25 -16.22 -7.56 4.94
C SER A 25 -15.22 -8.72 4.82
N PRO A 26 -15.69 -9.98 4.67
CA PRO A 26 -14.80 -11.12 4.44
C PRO A 26 -13.93 -10.97 3.18
N ALA A 27 -14.46 -10.32 2.14
CA ALA A 27 -13.74 -10.09 0.89
C ALA A 27 -12.56 -9.11 1.09
N TRP A 28 -12.73 -8.05 1.89
CA TRP A 28 -11.65 -7.13 2.21
C TRP A 28 -10.62 -7.75 3.16
N ARG A 29 -11.05 -8.65 4.06
CA ARG A 29 -10.13 -9.42 4.90
C ARG A 29 -9.24 -10.30 4.05
N ALA A 30 -9.83 -11.05 3.12
CA ALA A 30 -9.09 -11.88 2.17
C ALA A 30 -8.10 -11.05 1.33
N ALA A 31 -8.53 -9.90 0.82
CA ALA A 31 -7.65 -9.01 0.05
C ALA A 31 -6.45 -8.52 0.87
N LEU A 32 -6.68 -8.11 2.13
CA LEU A 32 -5.62 -7.64 3.02
C LEU A 32 -4.63 -8.77 3.39
N GLU A 33 -5.13 -9.96 3.70
CA GLU A 33 -4.32 -11.11 4.11
C GLU A 33 -3.51 -11.73 2.96
N GLN A 34 -3.99 -11.60 1.72
CA GLN A 34 -3.38 -12.24 0.55
C GLN A 34 -2.56 -11.27 -0.32
N THR A 35 -2.62 -9.96 -0.04
CA THR A 35 -1.84 -8.96 -0.77
C THR A 35 -0.55 -8.61 0.01
N PRO A 36 0.64 -8.99 -0.48
CA PRO A 36 1.89 -8.75 0.24
C PRO A 36 2.29 -7.27 0.21
N ARG A 37 1.87 -6.49 1.22
CA ARG A 37 2.16 -5.03 1.34
C ARG A 37 3.64 -4.68 1.16
N HIS A 38 4.54 -5.54 1.61
CA HIS A 38 6.00 -5.37 1.50
C HIS A 38 6.53 -5.37 0.07
N VAL A 39 5.83 -6.00 -0.88
CA VAL A 39 6.15 -5.90 -2.32
C VAL A 39 5.90 -4.48 -2.84
N PHE A 40 4.91 -3.79 -2.27
CA PHE A 40 4.53 -2.44 -2.66
C PHE A 40 5.31 -1.35 -1.94
N VAL A 41 5.82 -1.65 -0.75
CA VAL A 41 6.63 -0.72 0.07
C VAL A 41 7.99 -1.35 0.38
N PRO A 42 8.88 -1.52 -0.61
CA PRO A 42 10.20 -2.13 -0.40
C PRO A 42 11.12 -1.26 0.47
N ALA A 43 10.90 0.05 0.47
CA ALA A 43 11.61 1.00 1.31
C ALA A 43 10.64 2.09 1.80
N PHE A 44 10.91 2.63 2.97
CA PHE A 44 10.20 3.79 3.52
C PHE A 44 11.13 4.61 4.41
N HIS A 45 10.71 5.82 4.75
CA HIS A 45 11.47 6.72 5.60
C HIS A 45 10.82 6.86 6.97
N THR A 46 11.65 6.82 8.01
CA THR A 46 11.25 7.10 9.38
C THR A 46 11.99 8.33 9.88
N GLN A 47 11.28 9.20 10.58
CA GLN A 47 11.91 10.34 11.22
C GLN A 47 12.49 9.90 12.55
N ARG A 48 13.79 10.16 12.75
CA ARG A 48 14.48 9.94 14.02
C ARG A 48 14.11 11.03 15.03
N ALA A 49 14.42 10.79 16.30
CA ALA A 49 14.15 11.74 17.38
C ALA A 49 14.86 13.10 17.21
N ASP A 50 15.97 13.13 16.46
CA ASP A 50 16.72 14.35 16.14
C ASP A 50 16.15 15.11 14.93
N GLY A 51 15.05 14.64 14.35
CA GLY A 51 14.38 15.24 13.19
C GLY A 51 14.93 14.80 11.83
N THR A 52 16.03 14.04 11.80
CA THR A 52 16.60 13.51 10.54
C THR A 52 15.79 12.33 10.01
N TRP A 53 15.79 12.14 8.70
CA TRP A 53 15.14 10.99 8.07
C TRP A 53 16.12 9.82 7.88
N ALA A 54 15.64 8.62 8.15
CA ALA A 54 16.34 7.37 7.93
C ALA A 54 15.53 6.50 6.96
N THR A 55 16.19 5.94 5.95
CA THR A 55 15.57 4.96 5.07
C THR A 55 15.63 3.59 5.73
N THR A 56 14.49 2.92 5.80
CA THR A 56 14.32 1.53 6.24
C THR A 56 13.98 0.67 5.03
N THR A 57 14.66 -0.46 4.89
CA THR A 57 14.65 -1.39 3.75
C THR A 57 14.61 -2.84 4.23
N ASP A 58 14.52 -3.80 3.31
CA ASP A 58 14.56 -5.23 3.64
C ASP A 58 15.87 -5.74 4.26
N SER A 59 16.93 -4.93 4.25
CA SER A 59 18.17 -5.20 4.99
C SER A 59 18.12 -4.81 6.47
N ASP A 60 17.10 -4.05 6.88
CA ASP A 60 16.96 -3.57 8.25
C ASP A 60 16.19 -4.56 9.13
N ASP A 61 16.66 -4.73 10.36
CA ASP A 61 15.94 -5.50 11.37
C ASP A 61 14.54 -4.93 11.56
N ARG A 62 13.56 -5.83 11.66
CA ARG A 62 12.15 -5.50 11.86
C ARG A 62 11.48 -4.72 10.73
N TRP A 63 12.10 -4.61 9.54
CA TRP A 63 11.48 -3.96 8.39
C TRP A 63 10.11 -4.55 8.08
N LEU A 64 10.02 -5.88 8.02
CA LEU A 64 8.79 -6.57 7.68
C LEU A 64 7.69 -6.27 8.71
N GLU A 65 7.97 -6.37 10.00
CA GLU A 65 7.00 -6.03 11.05
C GLU A 65 6.55 -4.57 10.94
N GLN A 66 7.43 -3.63 10.61
CA GLN A 66 7.07 -2.23 10.42
C GLN A 66 6.15 -2.03 9.21
N VAL A 67 6.38 -2.75 8.10
CA VAL A 67 5.50 -2.69 6.93
C VAL A 67 4.06 -3.10 7.28
N TYR A 68 3.87 -4.05 8.18
CA TYR A 68 2.55 -4.55 8.57
C TYR A 68 1.95 -3.85 9.79
N ARG A 69 2.57 -2.80 10.33
CA ARG A 69 1.94 -1.95 11.35
C ARG A 69 0.82 -1.11 10.74
N ASN A 70 -0.21 -0.86 11.53
CA ASN A 70 -1.30 0.07 11.22
C ASN A 70 -0.85 1.55 11.30
N GLN A 71 0.15 1.91 10.50
CA GLN A 71 0.73 3.25 10.39
C GLN A 71 0.97 3.64 8.92
N PRO A 72 0.99 4.93 8.58
CA PRO A 72 1.45 5.36 7.27
C PRO A 72 2.95 5.11 7.15
N LEU A 73 3.43 4.87 5.91
CA LEU A 73 4.84 4.71 5.62
C LEU A 73 5.24 5.76 4.59
N VAL A 74 6.17 6.65 4.93
CA VAL A 74 6.66 7.70 4.02
C VAL A 74 7.50 7.05 2.93
N THR A 75 7.16 7.28 1.67
CA THR A 75 7.80 6.60 0.52
C THR A 75 8.62 7.53 -0.35
N ALA A 76 8.46 8.84 -0.17
CA ALA A 76 9.33 9.83 -0.82
C ALA A 76 9.42 11.11 0.01
N LEU A 77 10.60 11.71 -0.04
CA LEU A 77 10.95 13.00 0.54
C LEU A 77 11.40 13.95 -0.59
N ALA A 78 11.18 15.25 -0.40
CA ALA A 78 11.82 16.30 -1.18
C ALA A 78 12.58 17.24 -0.25
N THR A 79 13.68 17.79 -0.74
CA THR A 79 14.38 18.90 -0.06
C THR A 79 13.81 20.22 -0.54
N THR A 80 13.34 21.05 0.39
CA THR A 80 12.88 22.41 0.10
C THR A 80 14.04 23.32 -0.28
N THR A 81 13.73 24.51 -0.80
CA THR A 81 14.72 25.57 -1.06
C THR A 81 15.45 26.04 0.19
N THR A 82 14.87 25.84 1.37
CA THR A 82 15.49 26.15 2.68
C THR A 82 16.34 25.00 3.22
N GLY A 83 16.47 23.90 2.48
CA GLY A 83 17.28 22.73 2.88
C GLY A 83 16.56 21.75 3.82
N HIS A 84 15.25 21.90 4.00
CA HIS A 84 14.47 21.04 4.90
C HIS A 84 13.88 19.87 4.11
N GLU A 85 13.87 18.67 4.69
CA GLU A 85 13.18 17.53 4.09
C GLU A 85 11.69 17.56 4.41
N VAL A 86 10.87 17.40 3.37
CA VAL A 86 9.40 17.33 3.47
C VAL A 86 8.88 16.05 2.82
N THR A 87 7.82 15.48 3.39
CA THR A 87 7.16 14.29 2.86
C THR A 87 6.34 14.65 1.63
N ILE A 88 6.62 14.01 0.49
CA ILE A 88 5.86 14.22 -0.76
C ILE A 88 5.03 13.01 -1.16
N SER A 89 5.31 11.84 -0.57
CA SER A 89 4.53 10.62 -0.82
C SER A 89 4.54 9.68 0.38
N SER A 90 3.47 8.91 0.53
CA SER A 90 3.37 7.86 1.53
C SER A 90 2.45 6.73 1.06
N SER A 91 2.68 5.52 1.57
CA SER A 91 1.66 4.48 1.61
C SER A 91 0.72 4.77 2.78
N THR A 92 -0.56 4.99 2.46
CA THR A 92 -1.62 5.26 3.43
C THR A 92 -1.67 4.21 4.54
N LYS A 93 -2.01 4.66 5.76
CA LYS A 93 -2.26 3.79 6.91
C LYS A 93 -3.29 2.69 6.54
N PRO A 94 -3.02 1.39 6.77
CA PRO A 94 -3.94 0.31 6.40
C PRO A 94 -5.36 0.49 6.92
N GLY A 95 -5.54 0.86 8.18
CA GLY A 95 -6.87 1.06 8.74
C GLY A 95 -7.63 2.24 8.10
N LEU A 96 -6.92 3.28 7.62
CA LEU A 96 -7.60 4.34 6.85
C LEU A 96 -7.98 3.84 5.45
N MET A 97 -7.07 3.11 4.80
CA MET A 97 -7.30 2.52 3.48
C MET A 97 -8.49 1.55 3.50
N ILE A 98 -8.53 0.60 4.43
CA ILE A 98 -9.64 -0.36 4.58
C ILE A 98 -10.95 0.38 4.90
N ARG A 99 -10.94 1.38 5.78
CA ARG A 99 -12.14 2.20 6.03
C ARG A 99 -12.69 2.83 4.75
N MET A 100 -11.82 3.36 3.89
CA MET A 100 -12.23 3.94 2.61
C MET A 100 -12.79 2.87 1.66
N LEU A 101 -12.15 1.70 1.59
CA LEU A 101 -12.56 0.59 0.74
C LEU A 101 -13.90 -0.04 1.17
N GLU A 102 -14.12 -0.18 2.47
CA GLU A 102 -15.41 -0.61 3.04
C GLU A 102 -16.50 0.42 2.73
N ALA A 103 -16.22 1.71 2.92
CA ALA A 103 -17.16 2.79 2.63
C ALA A 103 -17.46 2.97 1.12
N LEU A 104 -16.60 2.46 0.24
CA LEU A 104 -16.81 2.49 -1.21
C LEU A 104 -17.95 1.55 -1.66
N ASP A 105 -18.33 0.59 -0.81
CA ASP A 105 -19.47 -0.33 -1.02
C ASP A 105 -19.48 -1.01 -2.40
N ILE A 106 -18.31 -1.55 -2.79
CA ILE A 106 -18.15 -2.17 -4.11
C ILE A 106 -18.70 -3.59 -4.15
N HIS A 107 -19.39 -3.86 -5.25
CA HIS A 107 -20.01 -5.15 -5.55
C HIS A 107 -19.36 -5.76 -6.79
N ASP A 108 -19.60 -7.05 -6.99
CA ASP A 108 -19.03 -7.78 -8.12
C ASP A 108 -19.49 -7.16 -9.45
N GLY A 109 -18.56 -6.97 -10.38
CA GLY A 109 -18.80 -6.34 -11.68
C GLY A 109 -18.76 -4.79 -11.68
N HIS A 110 -18.59 -4.15 -10.52
CA HIS A 110 -18.29 -2.70 -10.50
C HIS A 110 -16.91 -2.42 -11.09
N HIS A 111 -16.77 -1.27 -11.75
CA HIS A 111 -15.48 -0.72 -12.16
C HIS A 111 -15.05 0.39 -11.19
N VAL A 112 -13.77 0.42 -10.82
CA VAL A 112 -13.20 1.42 -9.91
C VAL A 112 -12.08 2.18 -10.60
N LEU A 113 -12.12 3.51 -10.47
CA LEU A 113 -11.01 4.41 -10.77
C LEU A 113 -10.37 4.89 -9.46
N GLU A 114 -9.12 4.51 -9.25
CA GLU A 114 -8.26 5.11 -8.23
C GLU A 114 -7.49 6.30 -8.81
N ILE A 115 -7.52 7.42 -8.11
CA ILE A 115 -6.71 8.61 -8.44
C ILE A 115 -5.60 8.70 -7.39
N GLY A 116 -4.36 8.50 -7.83
CA GLY A 116 -3.16 8.39 -7.00
C GLY A 116 -2.71 6.93 -6.83
N THR A 117 -2.14 6.33 -7.89
CA THR A 117 -1.55 4.98 -7.83
C THR A 117 -0.53 4.84 -6.70
N GLY A 118 0.33 5.84 -6.52
CA GLY A 118 1.38 5.83 -5.51
C GLY A 118 2.23 4.57 -5.56
N THR A 119 2.26 3.81 -4.47
CA THR A 119 3.03 2.56 -4.38
C THR A 119 2.42 1.39 -5.17
N GLY A 120 1.13 1.47 -5.50
CA GLY A 120 0.33 0.41 -6.10
C GLY A 120 -0.37 -0.52 -5.10
N TYR A 121 -0.21 -0.32 -3.78
CA TYR A 121 -0.78 -1.23 -2.79
C TYR A 121 -2.31 -1.23 -2.78
N ASN A 122 -2.94 -0.05 -2.82
CA ASN A 122 -4.40 0.05 -2.81
C ASN A 122 -5.00 -0.45 -4.13
N ALA A 123 -4.38 -0.15 -5.27
CA ALA A 123 -4.69 -0.80 -6.55
C ALA A 123 -4.64 -2.33 -6.45
N ALA A 124 -3.67 -2.91 -5.74
CA ALA A 124 -3.57 -4.36 -5.56
C ALA A 124 -4.73 -4.93 -4.71
N LEU A 125 -5.13 -4.25 -3.64
CA LEU A 125 -6.30 -4.64 -2.84
C LEU A 125 -7.59 -4.60 -3.69
N LEU A 126 -7.78 -3.54 -4.46
CA LEU A 126 -8.90 -3.41 -5.40
C LEU A 126 -8.88 -4.53 -6.45
N THR A 127 -7.68 -4.83 -6.97
CA THR A 127 -7.50 -5.86 -8.00
C THR A 127 -7.78 -7.26 -7.47
N HIS A 128 -7.36 -7.56 -6.23
CA HIS A 128 -7.74 -8.80 -5.56
C HIS A 128 -9.26 -8.91 -5.40
N ARG A 129 -9.93 -7.80 -5.02
CA ARG A 129 -11.37 -7.77 -4.76
C ARG A 129 -12.25 -7.86 -6.01
N LEU A 130 -11.88 -7.20 -7.12
CA LEU A 130 -12.71 -7.08 -8.32
C LEU A 130 -12.15 -7.80 -9.55
N GLY A 131 -10.86 -8.13 -9.56
CA GLY A 131 -10.13 -8.62 -10.72
C GLY A 131 -9.59 -7.50 -11.62
N ASP A 132 -8.52 -7.82 -12.36
CA ASP A 132 -7.75 -6.89 -13.19
C ASP A 132 -8.60 -6.01 -14.13
N GLN A 133 -9.62 -6.58 -14.76
CA GLN A 133 -10.43 -5.92 -15.80
C GLN A 133 -11.34 -4.81 -15.25
N HIS A 134 -11.49 -4.72 -13.93
CA HIS A 134 -12.39 -3.79 -13.27
C HIS A 134 -11.66 -2.65 -12.54
N VAL A 135 -10.33 -2.65 -12.54
CA VAL A 135 -9.53 -1.68 -11.78
C VAL A 135 -8.72 -0.81 -12.73
N TYR A 136 -8.91 0.50 -12.56
CA TYR A 136 -8.17 1.56 -13.24
C TYR A 136 -7.47 2.40 -12.18
N SER A 137 -6.20 2.72 -12.37
CA SER A 137 -5.44 3.56 -11.44
C SER A 137 -4.60 4.57 -12.22
N VAL A 138 -4.64 5.83 -11.80
CA VAL A 138 -3.89 6.92 -12.45
C VAL A 138 -2.98 7.64 -11.47
N ASP A 139 -1.85 8.13 -11.94
CA ASP A 139 -0.94 8.98 -11.17
C ASP A 139 -0.22 9.98 -12.09
N ILE A 140 0.17 11.12 -11.55
CA ILE A 140 0.99 12.10 -12.28
C ILE A 140 2.45 11.64 -12.39
N GLY A 141 2.91 10.78 -11.47
CA GLY A 141 4.27 10.26 -11.46
C GLY A 141 4.46 9.06 -12.37
N ALA A 142 5.07 9.25 -13.54
CA ALA A 142 5.37 8.16 -14.48
C ALA A 142 6.19 7.01 -13.87
N ASP A 143 7.14 7.35 -12.99
CA ASP A 143 7.95 6.38 -12.27
C ASP A 143 7.13 5.57 -11.26
N LEU A 144 6.14 6.20 -10.61
CA LEU A 144 5.22 5.53 -9.69
C LEU A 144 4.35 4.52 -10.43
N VAL A 145 3.76 4.93 -11.56
CA VAL A 145 2.96 4.05 -12.43
C VAL A 145 3.79 2.86 -12.91
N THR A 146 5.03 3.10 -13.34
CA THR A 146 5.93 2.04 -13.81
C THR A 146 6.27 1.06 -12.70
N ALA A 147 6.65 1.56 -11.52
CA ALA A 147 6.98 0.71 -10.37
C ALA A 147 5.77 -0.09 -9.87
N ALA A 148 4.60 0.55 -9.76
CA ALA A 148 3.36 -0.12 -9.37
C ALA A 148 2.98 -1.24 -10.36
N ARG A 149 3.10 -0.99 -11.67
CA ARG A 149 2.85 -2.00 -12.70
C ARG A 149 3.77 -3.21 -12.57
N GLN A 150 5.06 -3.00 -12.34
CA GLN A 150 6.02 -4.08 -12.15
C GLN A 150 5.70 -4.92 -10.91
N ARG A 151 5.33 -4.28 -9.80
CA ARG A 151 4.96 -4.94 -8.54
C ARG A 151 3.67 -5.75 -8.69
N LEU A 152 2.62 -5.17 -9.29
CA LEU A 152 1.38 -5.88 -9.62
C LEU A 152 1.64 -7.09 -10.51
N ALA A 153 2.42 -6.90 -11.58
CA ALA A 153 2.75 -7.99 -12.50
C ALA A 153 3.55 -9.12 -11.81
N SER A 154 4.39 -8.79 -10.83
CA SER A 154 5.11 -9.80 -10.03
C SER A 154 4.20 -10.70 -9.20
N LEU A 155 2.96 -10.27 -8.95
CA LEU A 155 1.90 -11.01 -8.29
C LEU A 155 0.88 -11.62 -9.27
N GLY A 156 1.11 -11.49 -10.58
CA GLY A 156 0.18 -11.95 -11.61
C GLY A 156 -0.98 -11.01 -11.91
N HIS A 157 -0.95 -9.78 -11.39
CA HIS A 157 -1.99 -8.77 -11.60
C HIS A 157 -1.63 -7.78 -12.71
N THR A 158 -2.60 -7.48 -13.56
CA THR A 158 -2.46 -6.60 -14.73
C THR A 158 -3.63 -5.61 -14.89
N PRO A 159 -4.02 -4.86 -13.85
CA PRO A 159 -5.06 -3.83 -13.99
C PRO A 159 -4.59 -2.69 -14.91
N THR A 160 -5.51 -1.81 -15.29
CA THR A 160 -5.16 -0.68 -16.17
C THR A 160 -4.54 0.45 -15.35
N LEU A 161 -3.25 0.72 -15.56
CA LEU A 161 -2.58 1.91 -15.00
C LEU A 161 -2.23 2.93 -16.08
N ALA A 162 -2.35 4.22 -15.79
CA ALA A 162 -1.98 5.29 -16.72
C ALA A 162 -1.37 6.52 -16.01
N VAL A 163 -0.59 7.30 -16.77
CA VAL A 163 -0.08 8.60 -16.33
C VAL A 163 -1.01 9.70 -16.82
N THR A 164 -1.27 10.72 -16.00
CA THR A 164 -2.13 11.88 -16.33
C THR A 164 -1.40 13.20 -16.31
#